data_AF-A0AAV2DZR7-F1
#
_entry.id   AF-A0AAV2DZR7-F1
#
_cell.length_a   1.000
_cell.length_b   1.000
_cell.length_c   1.000
_cell.angle_alpha   90.00
_cell.angle_beta   90.00
_cell.angle_gamma   90.00
#
_symmetry.space_group_name_H-M   'P 1'
#
loop_
_entity.id
_entity.type
_entity.pdbx_description
1 polymer ?
#
loop_
_entity_poly.entity_id
_entity_poly.type
_entity_poly.pdbx_seq_one_letter_code
_entity_poly.pdbx_strand_id
1 'polypeptide(L)'
;MAPNDPKQSSGGFFASIASGLSNIGSAMSRSVNGLVGYEGLEVINPEGGTEDAEEEAKRGRWKQEERDSYWRMMQKYIGSDVTSMVTLPVIIFEPMTMVQKMAELMEYSYLLDLADECDDPHMRLVYAASFFISVYYAFQRTWKPFNPILGETYELTNHGGIRFISEQVSHHPPISAGHAENEHFTYDITSKVKTKFLGNSIEIYPLGRTRVTLKRDGVVLDLVPPLTKVSNLIFGRTWIDSPGEMVLTNMTTGDKVVLYFQPCGWFGTGRYEVDGYVYNADEEPKILMTGKWNEAMSYQLCDLEGEPRAGTELQEVWRVAEAPKNDKYQYTYFAHKMNSFDTAPKKLLPSDSRLRPDRYALEKGDLSKSGAEKSRLEERQRAEKRLREAKGEQFTPKWFDQTNEVHPTPWGDLELYHYNGKYTEHRAAIDTSSETVEEVTDIQSLEFNPWQYPNESP
;
A
#
# COMPACT_ATOMS: atom_id res chain seq x y z
N MET A 1 -52.84 -7.14 37.93
CA MET A 1 -51.90 -6.01 38.03
C MET A 1 -50.50 -6.57 37.91
N ALA A 2 -49.87 -6.35 36.76
CA ALA A 2 -48.41 -6.24 36.62
C ALA A 2 -47.98 -4.86 37.22
N PRO A 3 -46.68 -4.55 37.45
CA PRO A 3 -45.52 -5.11 36.76
C PRO A 3 -44.30 -5.49 37.63
N ASN A 4 -43.49 -6.40 37.09
CA ASN A 4 -42.08 -6.59 37.40
C ASN A 4 -41.29 -5.97 36.23
N ASP A 5 -40.45 -4.98 36.52
CA ASP A 5 -39.50 -4.40 35.58
C ASP A 5 -38.19 -5.23 35.52
N PRO A 6 -37.62 -5.47 34.32
CA PRO A 6 -36.35 -6.14 34.15
C PRO A 6 -35.16 -5.16 34.21
N LYS A 7 -34.05 -5.67 34.78
CA LYS A 7 -32.73 -5.01 34.83
C LYS A 7 -32.22 -4.65 33.43
N GLN A 8 -31.90 -3.37 33.22
CA GLN A 8 -31.07 -2.89 32.12
C GLN A 8 -29.61 -3.27 32.37
N SER A 9 -29.03 -4.11 31.53
CA SER A 9 -27.59 -4.33 31.44
C SER A 9 -26.99 -3.35 30.43
N SER A 10 -26.15 -2.44 30.90
CA SER A 10 -25.30 -1.58 30.07
C SER A 10 -24.15 -2.42 29.50
N GLY A 11 -24.31 -2.89 28.27
CA GLY A 11 -23.21 -3.45 27.49
C GLY A 11 -22.50 -2.31 26.76
N GLY A 12 -21.23 -2.09 27.08
CA GLY A 12 -20.35 -1.18 26.33
C GLY A 12 -20.20 -1.61 24.87
N PHE A 13 -19.80 -0.67 24.02
CA PHE A 13 -19.69 -0.79 22.56
C PHE A 13 -18.86 -1.98 22.07
N PHE A 14 -18.04 -2.61 22.93
CA PHE A 14 -17.32 -3.85 22.63
C PHE A 14 -18.08 -5.14 22.96
N ALA A 15 -19.01 -5.14 23.91
CA ALA A 15 -19.85 -6.31 24.16
C ALA A 15 -20.79 -6.58 22.97
N SER A 16 -21.17 -5.56 22.21
CA SER A 16 -21.90 -5.70 20.94
C SER A 16 -21.01 -6.21 19.79
N ILE A 17 -19.72 -5.88 19.75
CA ILE A 17 -18.76 -6.43 18.77
C ILE A 17 -18.41 -7.88 19.12
N ALA A 18 -18.12 -8.19 20.38
CA ALA A 18 -17.80 -9.55 20.83
C ALA A 18 -19.01 -10.50 20.75
N SER A 19 -20.24 -10.01 20.99
CA SER A 19 -21.46 -10.79 20.72
C SER A 19 -21.80 -10.87 19.23
N GLY A 20 -21.43 -9.87 18.43
CA GLY A 20 -21.49 -9.88 16.97
C GLY A 20 -20.60 -10.95 16.33
N LEU A 21 -19.44 -11.26 16.91
CA LEU A 21 -18.53 -12.31 16.44
C LEU A 21 -19.14 -13.73 16.54
N SER A 22 -20.11 -13.95 17.43
CA SER A 22 -20.79 -15.25 17.56
C SER A 22 -21.96 -15.44 16.58
N ASN A 23 -22.38 -14.37 15.89
CA ASN A 23 -23.46 -14.37 14.90
C ASN A 23 -23.00 -14.05 13.48
N ILE A 24 -21.69 -14.14 13.18
CA ILE A 24 -21.16 -14.17 11.81
C ILE A 24 -21.49 -15.55 11.21
N GLY A 25 -22.78 -15.80 11.03
CA GLY A 25 -23.28 -16.86 10.17
C GLY A 25 -22.80 -16.58 8.75
N SER A 26 -22.05 -17.52 8.19
CA SER A 26 -21.74 -17.69 6.77
C SER A 26 -21.66 -16.41 5.94
N ALA A 27 -20.44 -16.00 5.56
CA ALA A 27 -20.23 -15.16 4.39
C ALA A 27 -21.09 -15.70 3.22
N MET A 28 -22.20 -15.03 2.92
CA MET A 28 -23.18 -15.50 1.95
C MET A 28 -22.72 -15.00 0.57
N SER A 29 -21.93 -15.82 -0.10
CA SER A 29 -21.45 -15.57 -1.45
C SER A 29 -22.64 -15.56 -2.42
N ARG A 30 -22.86 -14.46 -3.15
CA ARG A 30 -23.65 -14.54 -4.39
C ARG A 30 -22.75 -15.14 -5.47
N SER A 31 -23.05 -16.37 -5.87
CA SER A 31 -22.35 -17.05 -6.95
C SER A 31 -23.07 -16.82 -8.27
N VAL A 32 -22.29 -16.73 -9.35
CA VAL A 32 -22.84 -16.76 -10.71
C VAL A 32 -23.33 -18.19 -10.99
N ASN A 33 -24.63 -18.38 -11.25
CA ASN A 33 -25.21 -19.71 -11.47
C ASN A 33 -25.81 -19.93 -12.88
N GLY A 34 -26.11 -18.87 -13.65
CA GLY A 34 -26.65 -18.98 -15.03
C GLY A 34 -25.65 -18.63 -16.15
N LEU A 35 -24.39 -18.32 -15.82
CA LEU A 35 -23.34 -18.05 -16.82
C LEU A 35 -22.61 -19.37 -17.13
N VAL A 36 -23.04 -20.02 -18.22
CA VAL A 36 -22.56 -21.34 -18.66
C VAL A 36 -21.02 -21.39 -18.66
N GLY A 37 -20.46 -22.29 -17.84
CA GLY A 37 -19.00 -22.50 -17.71
C GLY A 37 -18.31 -21.71 -16.58
N TYR A 38 -19.05 -20.90 -15.82
CA TYR A 38 -18.52 -20.08 -14.72
C TYR A 38 -19.33 -20.23 -13.42
N GLU A 39 -20.06 -21.34 -13.33
CA GLU A 39 -20.92 -21.69 -12.20
C GLU A 39 -20.12 -21.73 -10.89
N GLY A 40 -20.59 -21.02 -9.86
CA GLY A 40 -19.97 -21.01 -8.54
C GLY A 40 -18.93 -19.92 -8.30
N LEU A 41 -18.61 -19.07 -9.29
CA LEU A 41 -17.72 -17.92 -9.06
C LEU A 41 -18.41 -16.83 -8.25
N GLU A 42 -17.74 -16.38 -7.19
CA GLU A 42 -18.19 -15.25 -6.37
C GLU A 42 -18.05 -13.93 -7.14
N VAL A 43 -19.17 -13.20 -7.27
CA VAL A 43 -19.22 -11.85 -7.84
C VAL A 43 -20.00 -10.96 -6.89
N ILE A 44 -19.37 -9.92 -6.37
CA ILE A 44 -19.94 -9.05 -5.34
C ILE A 44 -20.15 -7.66 -5.91
N ASN A 45 -21.36 -7.11 -5.85
CA ASN A 45 -21.59 -5.68 -6.08
C ASN A 45 -21.22 -4.91 -4.80
N PRO A 46 -20.13 -4.12 -4.80
CA PRO A 46 -19.63 -3.50 -3.59
C PRO A 46 -20.39 -2.20 -3.21
N GLU A 47 -21.31 -1.75 -4.05
CA GLU A 47 -22.21 -0.61 -3.79
C GLU A 47 -23.57 -1.07 -3.24
N GLY A 48 -23.75 -2.39 -3.08
CA GLY A 48 -24.96 -2.92 -2.48
C GLY A 48 -26.22 -2.80 -3.32
N GLY A 49 -26.09 -2.73 -4.65
CA GLY A 49 -27.25 -2.80 -5.53
C GLY A 49 -28.03 -4.13 -5.39
N THR A 50 -29.31 -4.11 -5.77
CA THR A 50 -30.14 -5.32 -5.95
C THR A 50 -29.78 -6.11 -7.20
N GLU A 51 -28.71 -5.71 -7.90
CA GLU A 51 -28.26 -6.31 -9.15
C GLU A 51 -27.93 -7.79 -8.95
N ASP A 52 -28.36 -8.58 -9.91
CA ASP A 52 -28.02 -9.99 -9.98
C ASP A 52 -26.49 -10.12 -10.18
N ALA A 53 -25.88 -11.14 -9.57
CA ALA A 53 -24.47 -11.44 -9.74
C ALA A 53 -24.10 -11.59 -11.23
N GLU A 54 -25.03 -12.05 -12.07
CA GLU A 54 -24.87 -12.17 -13.51
C GLU A 54 -24.80 -10.83 -14.25
N GLU A 55 -25.55 -9.82 -13.79
CA GLU A 55 -25.49 -8.49 -14.36
C GLU A 55 -24.19 -7.80 -13.94
N GLU A 56 -23.83 -7.87 -12.66
CA GLU A 56 -22.58 -7.32 -12.16
C GLU A 56 -21.39 -7.97 -12.88
N ALA A 57 -21.39 -9.29 -13.09
CA ALA A 57 -20.31 -10.02 -13.77
C ALA A 57 -19.94 -9.45 -15.16
N LYS A 58 -20.87 -8.77 -15.83
CA LYS A 58 -20.69 -8.15 -17.16
C LYS A 58 -20.15 -6.72 -17.10
N ARG A 59 -20.07 -6.10 -15.93
CA ARG A 59 -19.64 -4.69 -15.72
C ARG A 59 -18.13 -4.50 -15.52
N GLY A 60 -17.35 -5.57 -15.65
CA GLY A 60 -15.89 -5.52 -15.54
C GLY A 60 -15.22 -4.80 -16.70
N ARG A 61 -13.91 -4.52 -16.54
CA ARG A 61 -13.10 -3.82 -17.55
C ARG A 61 -12.74 -4.65 -18.79
N TRP A 62 -12.96 -5.95 -18.74
CA TRP A 62 -12.57 -6.90 -19.78
C TRP A 62 -13.64 -7.02 -20.85
N LYS A 63 -13.24 -7.03 -22.13
CA LYS A 63 -14.12 -7.49 -23.20
C LYS A 63 -14.39 -8.99 -23.04
N GLN A 64 -15.55 -9.46 -23.45
CA GLN A 64 -15.96 -10.86 -23.24
C GLN A 64 -14.92 -11.88 -23.72
N GLU A 65 -14.41 -11.74 -24.94
CA GLU A 65 -13.40 -12.66 -25.48
C GLU A 65 -12.07 -12.64 -24.69
N GLU A 66 -11.63 -11.45 -24.29
CA GLU A 66 -10.42 -11.26 -23.48
C GLU A 66 -10.60 -11.83 -22.08
N ARG A 67 -11.76 -11.62 -21.47
CA ARG A 67 -12.14 -12.15 -20.15
C ARG A 67 -12.12 -13.67 -20.14
N ASP A 68 -12.76 -14.29 -21.12
CA ASP A 68 -12.89 -15.74 -21.20
C ASP A 68 -11.52 -16.39 -21.46
N SER A 69 -10.68 -15.77 -22.30
CA SER A 69 -9.29 -16.17 -22.52
C SER A 69 -8.45 -16.05 -21.24
N TYR A 70 -8.57 -14.92 -20.54
CA TYR A 70 -7.84 -14.66 -19.31
C TYR A 70 -8.28 -15.60 -18.17
N TRP A 71 -9.58 -15.90 -18.05
CA TRP A 71 -10.08 -16.91 -17.10
C TRP A 71 -9.48 -18.28 -17.37
N ARG A 72 -9.48 -18.75 -18.62
CA ARG A 72 -8.90 -20.06 -18.99
C ARG A 72 -7.42 -20.16 -18.61
N MET A 73 -6.68 -19.06 -18.72
CA MET A 73 -5.29 -18.98 -18.28
C MET A 73 -5.16 -19.01 -16.75
N MET A 74 -6.02 -18.29 -16.03
CA MET A 74 -5.91 -18.08 -14.59
C MET A 74 -6.46 -19.21 -13.73
N GLN A 75 -7.52 -19.90 -14.16
CA GLN A 75 -8.23 -20.91 -13.36
C GLN A 75 -7.33 -22.05 -12.83
N LYS A 76 -6.25 -22.39 -13.55
CA LYS A 76 -5.29 -23.41 -13.11
C LYS A 76 -4.41 -22.99 -11.92
N TYR A 77 -4.40 -21.70 -11.59
CA TYR A 77 -3.62 -21.13 -10.49
C TYR A 77 -4.47 -20.88 -9.23
N ILE A 78 -5.73 -21.34 -9.18
CA ILE A 78 -6.55 -21.22 -7.97
C ILE A 78 -5.83 -21.90 -6.81
N GLY A 79 -5.73 -21.18 -5.69
CA GLY A 79 -4.99 -21.57 -4.49
C GLY A 79 -3.49 -21.25 -4.52
N SER A 80 -2.94 -20.79 -5.66
CA SER A 80 -1.51 -20.52 -5.83
C SER A 80 -1.14 -19.07 -5.52
N ASP A 81 0.14 -18.84 -5.20
CA ASP A 81 0.76 -17.51 -5.25
C ASP A 81 1.09 -17.15 -6.70
N VAL A 82 0.43 -16.13 -7.24
CA VAL A 82 0.50 -15.77 -8.66
C VAL A 82 1.54 -14.69 -8.96
N THR A 83 2.21 -14.13 -7.94
CA THR A 83 3.10 -12.96 -8.05
C THR A 83 4.23 -13.15 -9.08
N SER A 84 4.72 -14.39 -9.24
CA SER A 84 5.83 -14.73 -10.14
C SER A 84 5.46 -15.75 -11.23
N MET A 85 4.19 -16.16 -11.33
CA MET A 85 3.77 -17.29 -12.20
C MET A 85 3.08 -16.86 -13.49
N VAL A 86 2.63 -15.60 -13.58
CA VAL A 86 1.77 -15.14 -14.68
C VAL A 86 2.24 -13.80 -15.23
N THR A 87 2.41 -13.74 -16.54
CA THR A 87 2.56 -12.45 -17.24
C THR A 87 1.18 -11.82 -17.40
N LEU A 88 0.98 -10.68 -16.74
CA LEU A 88 -0.29 -9.97 -16.75
C LEU A 88 -0.37 -8.97 -17.92
N PRO A 89 -1.54 -8.79 -18.55
CA PRO A 89 -1.72 -7.85 -19.66
C PRO A 89 -1.75 -6.40 -19.19
N VAL A 90 -1.22 -5.46 -19.99
CA VAL A 90 -1.05 -4.04 -19.61
C VAL A 90 -2.38 -3.34 -19.28
N ILE A 91 -3.52 -3.81 -19.79
CA ILE A 91 -4.83 -3.19 -19.55
C ILE A 91 -5.23 -3.10 -18.06
N ILE A 92 -4.66 -3.96 -17.20
CA ILE A 92 -4.94 -3.93 -15.77
C ILE A 92 -3.96 -3.06 -14.98
N PHE A 93 -2.97 -2.43 -15.63
CA PHE A 93 -1.92 -1.70 -14.96
C PHE A 93 -2.22 -0.20 -14.82
N GLU A 94 -1.65 0.41 -13.78
CA GLU A 94 -1.50 1.87 -13.65
C GLU A 94 -0.07 2.30 -14.03
N PRO A 95 0.15 3.56 -14.46
CA PRO A 95 1.47 4.08 -14.83
C PRO A 95 2.35 4.41 -13.60
N MET A 96 2.44 3.47 -12.66
CA MET A 96 3.34 3.51 -11.50
C MET A 96 3.97 2.14 -11.29
N THR A 97 5.17 2.10 -10.73
CA THR A 97 5.82 0.86 -10.26
C THR A 97 5.60 0.68 -8.75
N MET A 98 5.85 -0.51 -8.21
CA MET A 98 5.72 -0.71 -6.74
C MET A 98 6.65 0.21 -5.94
N VAL A 99 7.88 0.45 -6.40
CA VAL A 99 8.82 1.35 -5.72
C VAL A 99 8.35 2.81 -5.73
N GLN A 100 7.62 3.24 -6.77
CA GLN A 100 6.90 4.52 -6.77
C GLN A 100 5.74 4.51 -5.77
N LYS A 101 4.91 3.45 -5.77
CA LYS A 101 3.76 3.33 -4.85
C LYS A 101 4.15 3.41 -3.38
N MET A 102 5.35 2.96 -3.01
CA MET A 102 5.87 3.10 -1.64
C MET A 102 6.03 4.56 -1.21
N ALA A 103 6.33 5.48 -2.14
CA ALA A 103 6.44 6.90 -1.85
C ALA A 103 5.08 7.60 -1.73
N GLU A 104 3.99 6.98 -2.18
CA GLU A 104 2.65 7.58 -2.17
C GLU A 104 2.14 7.82 -0.75
N LEU A 105 2.56 6.98 0.21
CA LEU A 105 2.31 7.18 1.64
C LEU A 105 2.86 8.52 2.15
N MET A 106 3.86 9.11 1.49
CA MET A 106 4.44 10.39 1.88
C MET A 106 3.52 11.59 1.59
N GLU A 107 2.38 11.42 0.92
CA GLU A 107 1.44 12.53 0.63
C GLU A 107 1.08 13.30 1.91
N TYR A 108 0.79 12.57 2.99
CA TYR A 108 0.35 13.10 4.28
C TYR A 108 1.45 13.03 5.36
N SER A 109 2.71 13.08 4.96
CA SER A 109 3.85 12.96 5.87
C SER A 109 3.89 13.99 6.99
N TYR A 110 3.25 15.15 6.83
CA TYR A 110 3.12 16.17 7.87
C TYR A 110 2.46 15.62 9.15
N LEU A 111 1.69 14.53 9.07
CA LEU A 111 1.14 13.86 10.23
C LEU A 111 2.23 13.26 11.13
N LEU A 112 3.36 12.84 10.57
CA LEU A 112 4.51 12.40 11.36
C LEU A 112 5.25 13.58 12.00
N ASP A 113 5.29 14.74 11.33
CA ASP A 113 5.83 15.97 11.93
C ASP A 113 4.98 16.38 13.14
N LEU A 114 3.65 16.37 13.01
CA LEU A 114 2.73 16.59 14.13
C LEU A 114 2.89 15.55 15.25
N ALA A 115 3.14 14.28 14.91
CA ALA A 115 3.39 13.24 15.90
C ALA A 115 4.68 13.50 16.69
N ASP A 116 5.75 13.89 16.00
CA ASP A 116 7.05 14.22 16.60
C ASP A 116 6.96 15.44 17.52
N GLU A 117 6.17 16.46 17.15
CA GLU A 117 5.95 17.67 17.94
C GLU A 117 4.93 17.51 19.08
N CYS A 118 4.18 16.41 19.11
CA CYS A 118 3.11 16.21 20.09
C CYS A 118 3.65 15.75 21.45
N ASP A 119 3.29 16.48 22.51
CA ASP A 119 3.69 16.16 23.89
C ASP A 119 2.85 15.05 24.55
N ASP A 120 1.58 14.93 24.17
CA ASP A 120 0.73 13.83 24.66
C ASP A 120 1.08 12.53 23.91
N PRO A 121 1.54 11.48 24.60
CA PRO A 121 2.00 10.25 23.97
C PRO A 121 0.88 9.48 23.26
N HIS A 122 -0.38 9.60 23.69
CA HIS A 122 -1.51 8.96 23.04
C HIS A 122 -1.95 9.74 21.80
N MET A 123 -1.96 11.08 21.86
CA MET A 123 -2.23 11.91 20.68
C MET A 123 -1.16 11.79 19.60
N ARG A 124 0.11 11.63 19.98
CA ARG A 124 1.19 11.25 19.07
C ARG A 124 0.85 10.00 18.26
N LEU A 125 0.31 8.98 18.92
CA LEU A 125 -0.13 7.75 18.25
C LEU A 125 -1.34 7.96 17.34
N VAL A 126 -2.26 8.88 17.68
CA VAL A 126 -3.37 9.27 16.79
C VAL A 126 -2.84 9.85 15.48
N TYR A 127 -1.86 10.76 15.53
CA TYR A 127 -1.25 11.34 14.32
C TYR A 127 -0.49 10.29 13.50
N ALA A 128 0.33 9.47 14.14
CA ALA A 128 1.09 8.42 13.48
C ALA A 128 0.21 7.34 12.85
N ALA A 129 -0.86 6.91 13.52
CA ALA A 129 -1.82 5.96 12.96
C ALA A 129 -2.57 6.59 11.77
N SER A 130 -2.95 7.87 11.86
CA SER A 130 -3.60 8.58 10.77
C SER A 130 -2.71 8.66 9.51
N PHE A 131 -1.39 8.83 9.68
CA PHE A 131 -0.44 8.74 8.58
C PHE A 131 -0.53 7.39 7.85
N PHE A 132 -0.51 6.27 8.58
CA PHE A 132 -0.60 4.94 7.98
C PHE A 132 -1.97 4.63 7.37
N ILE A 133 -3.07 5.14 7.93
CA ILE A 133 -4.40 5.01 7.31
C ILE A 133 -4.50 5.79 6.00
N SER A 134 -3.82 6.94 5.90
CA SER A 134 -4.02 7.86 4.78
C SER A 134 -3.72 7.25 3.40
N VAL A 135 -2.81 6.28 3.30
CA VAL A 135 -2.48 5.60 2.04
C VAL A 135 -3.59 4.68 1.54
N TYR A 136 -4.48 4.22 2.42
CA TYR A 136 -5.57 3.31 2.02
C TYR A 136 -6.55 3.99 1.07
N TYR A 137 -6.67 5.32 1.05
CA TYR A 137 -7.39 6.02 -0.02
C TYR A 137 -6.85 5.63 -1.42
N ALA A 138 -5.53 5.53 -1.58
CA ALA A 138 -4.93 5.08 -2.84
C ALA A 138 -5.19 3.59 -3.13
N PHE A 139 -5.63 2.79 -2.15
CA PHE A 139 -5.99 1.38 -2.35
C PHE A 139 -7.38 1.24 -2.99
N GLN A 140 -8.17 2.31 -3.13
CA GLN A 140 -9.37 2.28 -3.99
C GLN A 140 -9.03 2.04 -5.46
N ARG A 141 -7.79 2.35 -5.86
CA ARG A 141 -7.32 2.23 -7.23
C ARG A 141 -7.10 0.76 -7.55
N THR A 142 -8.07 0.17 -8.23
CA THR A 142 -8.08 -1.23 -8.70
C THR A 142 -7.16 -1.51 -9.91
N TRP A 143 -6.05 -0.79 -10.01
CA TRP A 143 -5.06 -0.94 -11.07
C TRP A 143 -3.78 -1.47 -10.47
N LYS A 144 -3.14 -2.38 -11.18
CA LYS A 144 -1.91 -3.02 -10.70
C LYS A 144 -0.71 -2.16 -11.07
N PRO A 145 0.12 -1.72 -10.12
CA PRO A 145 1.40 -1.12 -10.47
C PRO A 145 2.33 -2.13 -11.17
N PHE A 146 3.27 -1.62 -11.96
CA PHE A 146 4.33 -2.42 -12.57
C PHE A 146 5.19 -3.07 -11.50
N ASN A 147 5.50 -4.36 -11.68
CA ASN A 147 6.49 -5.02 -10.84
C ASN A 147 7.86 -4.41 -11.17
N PRO A 148 8.61 -3.86 -10.20
CA PRO A 148 9.89 -3.24 -10.46
C PRO A 148 10.90 -4.24 -11.02
N ILE A 149 11.80 -3.76 -11.87
CA ILE A 149 12.98 -4.51 -12.29
C ILE A 149 13.98 -4.54 -11.13
N LEU A 150 14.77 -5.60 -10.96
CA LEU A 150 15.82 -5.67 -9.96
C LEU A 150 16.77 -4.47 -10.09
N GLY A 151 17.00 -3.74 -8.99
CA GLY A 151 17.79 -2.50 -8.96
C GLY A 151 17.06 -1.24 -9.43
N GLU A 152 15.80 -1.34 -9.86
CA GLU A 152 14.96 -0.16 -10.12
C GLU A 152 14.77 0.66 -8.84
N THR A 153 14.90 1.98 -8.94
CA THR A 153 14.78 2.92 -7.83
C THR A 153 13.65 3.93 -8.04
N TYR A 154 13.24 4.61 -6.97
CA TYR A 154 12.46 5.83 -7.09
C TYR A 154 12.89 6.85 -6.03
N GLU A 155 13.12 8.09 -6.46
CA GLU A 155 13.45 9.22 -5.57
C GLU A 155 12.38 10.33 -5.53
N LEU A 156 12.24 10.92 -4.34
CA LEU A 156 11.41 12.09 -4.05
C LEU A 156 12.13 12.99 -3.03
N THR A 157 12.38 14.25 -3.40
CA THR A 157 13.09 15.22 -2.53
C THR A 157 12.37 16.57 -2.38
N ASN A 158 11.20 16.72 -2.98
CA ASN A 158 10.50 18.00 -3.11
C ASN A 158 9.13 18.02 -2.40
N HIS A 159 9.01 17.32 -1.27
CA HIS A 159 7.76 17.24 -0.50
C HIS A 159 8.03 17.24 1.00
N GLY A 160 7.51 18.23 1.74
CA GLY A 160 7.57 18.26 3.20
C GLY A 160 8.99 18.18 3.81
N GLY A 161 10.01 18.66 3.10
CA GLY A 161 11.41 18.53 3.52
C GLY A 161 11.96 17.09 3.50
N ILE A 162 11.20 16.13 2.97
CA ILE A 162 11.55 14.71 2.98
C ILE A 162 12.51 14.40 1.85
N ARG A 163 13.51 13.59 2.18
CA ARG A 163 14.25 12.77 1.22
C ARG A 163 13.74 11.35 1.30
N PHE A 164 13.18 10.86 0.20
CA PHE A 164 12.72 9.48 0.05
C PHE A 164 13.52 8.78 -1.05
N ILE A 165 13.87 7.52 -0.79
CA ILE A 165 14.45 6.59 -1.77
C ILE A 165 13.83 5.21 -1.57
N SER A 166 13.50 4.53 -2.66
CA SER A 166 13.18 3.10 -2.66
C SER A 166 13.95 2.37 -3.75
N GLU A 167 14.17 1.07 -3.54
CA GLU A 167 14.92 0.20 -4.44
C GLU A 167 14.31 -1.21 -4.48
N GLN A 168 14.26 -1.82 -5.66
CA GLN A 168 13.95 -3.24 -5.78
C GLN A 168 15.19 -4.07 -5.45
N VAL A 169 15.29 -4.49 -4.20
CA VAL A 169 16.48 -5.17 -3.65
C VAL A 169 16.55 -6.66 -3.99
N SER A 170 15.41 -7.30 -4.29
CA SER A 170 15.34 -8.70 -4.73
C SER A 170 14.19 -8.94 -5.71
N HIS A 171 14.33 -9.91 -6.62
CA HIS A 171 13.28 -10.27 -7.59
C HIS A 171 12.68 -11.68 -7.35
N HIS A 172 13.43 -12.59 -6.73
CA HIS A 172 12.96 -13.95 -6.42
C HIS A 172 13.36 -14.36 -4.99
N PRO A 173 12.51 -14.11 -3.98
CA PRO A 173 11.19 -13.45 -4.07
C PRO A 173 11.31 -11.94 -4.34
N PRO A 174 10.25 -11.28 -4.85
CA PRO A 174 10.24 -9.84 -5.04
C PRO A 174 10.22 -9.12 -3.69
N ILE A 175 11.24 -8.31 -3.43
CA ILE A 175 11.37 -7.47 -2.23
C ILE A 175 11.78 -6.07 -2.67
N SER A 176 11.09 -5.07 -2.13
CA SER A 176 11.44 -3.66 -2.28
C SER A 176 11.78 -3.07 -0.92
N ALA A 177 12.83 -2.27 -0.84
CA ALA A 177 13.19 -1.51 0.37
C ALA A 177 12.92 -0.02 0.14
N GLY A 178 12.59 0.70 1.20
CA GLY A 178 12.33 2.13 1.16
C GLY A 178 12.80 2.83 2.42
N HIS A 179 13.27 4.06 2.26
CA HIS A 179 13.69 4.94 3.33
C HIS A 179 13.16 6.35 3.07
N ALA A 180 12.66 7.01 4.11
CA ALA A 180 12.34 8.43 4.08
C ALA A 180 12.86 9.13 5.34
N GLU A 181 13.36 10.35 5.21
CA GLU A 181 13.75 11.16 6.36
C GLU A 181 13.53 12.66 6.14
N ASN A 182 13.15 13.37 7.20
CA ASN A 182 13.19 14.84 7.30
C ASN A 182 13.73 15.23 8.70
N GLU A 183 13.49 16.45 9.18
CA GLU A 183 13.96 16.88 10.51
C GLU A 183 13.25 16.17 11.68
N HIS A 184 12.04 15.64 11.46
CA HIS A 184 11.16 15.09 12.48
C HIS A 184 11.18 13.56 12.58
N PHE A 185 11.34 12.86 11.46
CA PHE A 185 11.24 11.41 11.47
C PHE A 185 12.22 10.70 10.52
N THR A 186 12.41 9.41 10.78
CA THR A 186 12.83 8.44 9.77
C THR A 186 11.73 7.40 9.56
N TYR A 187 11.58 6.94 8.33
CA TYR A 187 10.66 5.88 7.92
C TYR A 187 11.46 4.83 7.16
N ASP A 188 11.36 3.57 7.58
CA ASP A 188 12.01 2.44 6.95
C ASP A 188 10.98 1.36 6.63
N ILE A 189 11.07 0.82 5.41
CA ILE A 189 10.23 -0.30 4.99
C ILE A 189 11.05 -1.34 4.24
N THR A 190 10.89 -2.61 4.62
CA THR A 190 11.20 -3.75 3.74
C THR A 190 9.86 -4.39 3.39
N SER A 191 9.51 -4.43 2.11
CA SER A 191 8.20 -4.90 1.62
C SER A 191 8.35 -6.15 0.78
N LYS A 192 7.69 -7.22 1.20
CA LYS A 192 7.47 -8.44 0.44
C LYS A 192 5.97 -8.75 0.47
N VAL A 193 5.44 -9.24 -0.63
CA VAL A 193 4.04 -9.65 -0.71
C VAL A 193 3.96 -11.13 -0.98
N LYS A 194 3.00 -11.78 -0.33
CA LYS A 194 2.55 -13.13 -0.67
C LYS A 194 1.12 -13.03 -1.16
N THR A 195 0.78 -13.79 -2.18
CA THR A 195 -0.59 -13.78 -2.72
C THR A 195 -1.26 -15.13 -2.64
N LYS A 196 -2.58 -15.12 -2.66
CA LYS A 196 -3.39 -16.33 -2.85
C LYS A 196 -4.55 -16.02 -3.78
N PHE A 197 -4.52 -16.62 -4.97
CA PHE A 197 -5.61 -16.47 -5.93
C PHE A 197 -6.78 -17.38 -5.57
N LEU A 198 -7.99 -16.82 -5.43
CA LEU A 198 -9.20 -17.52 -5.00
C LEU A 198 -10.20 -17.75 -6.15
N GLY A 199 -9.78 -17.54 -7.39
CA GLY A 199 -10.65 -17.62 -8.57
C GLY A 199 -11.04 -16.23 -9.07
N ASN A 200 -12.11 -15.63 -8.56
CA ASN A 200 -12.48 -14.27 -8.98
C ASN A 200 -11.94 -13.17 -8.04
N SER A 201 -11.17 -13.55 -7.02
CA SER A 201 -10.52 -12.64 -6.08
C SER A 201 -9.08 -13.07 -5.80
N ILE A 202 -8.29 -12.18 -5.21
CA ILE A 202 -6.94 -12.45 -4.72
C ILE A 202 -6.78 -11.82 -3.34
N GLU A 203 -6.16 -12.58 -2.43
CA GLU A 203 -5.69 -12.07 -1.14
C GLU A 203 -4.21 -11.73 -1.26
N ILE A 204 -3.84 -10.58 -0.71
CA ILE A 204 -2.49 -10.04 -0.67
C ILE A 204 -2.12 -9.91 0.80
N TYR A 205 -1.10 -10.65 1.20
CA TYR A 205 -0.57 -10.69 2.55
C TYR A 205 0.70 -9.83 2.59
N PRO A 206 0.72 -8.74 3.37
CA PRO A 206 1.86 -7.83 3.44
C PRO A 206 2.93 -8.38 4.39
N LEU A 207 3.86 -9.18 3.87
CA LEU A 207 5.05 -9.63 4.61
C LEU A 207 6.08 -8.50 4.64
N GLY A 208 5.78 -7.42 5.35
CA GLY A 208 6.65 -6.26 5.46
C GLY A 208 7.04 -5.94 6.89
N ARG A 209 8.17 -5.23 7.05
CA ARG A 209 8.50 -4.51 8.28
C ARG A 209 8.48 -3.03 7.97
N THR A 210 7.58 -2.29 8.61
CA THR A 210 7.45 -0.84 8.47
C THR A 210 7.73 -0.21 9.82
N ARG A 211 8.70 0.70 9.87
CA ARG A 211 9.16 1.35 11.10
C ARG A 211 9.22 2.86 10.92
N VAL A 212 8.76 3.60 11.92
CA VAL A 212 8.96 5.05 12.01
C VAL A 212 9.74 5.35 13.29
N THR A 213 10.76 6.20 13.21
CA THR A 213 11.42 6.77 14.38
C THR A 213 11.12 8.27 14.42
N LEU A 214 10.43 8.72 15.47
CA LEU A 214 10.23 10.15 15.74
C LEU A 214 11.47 10.68 16.47
N LYS A 215 12.13 11.68 15.88
CA LYS A 215 13.49 12.09 16.21
C LYS A 215 13.57 12.88 17.52
N ARG A 216 12.55 13.66 17.88
CA ARG A 216 12.55 14.51 19.07
C ARG A 216 12.76 13.70 20.34
N ASP A 217 11.98 12.64 20.49
CA ASP A 217 11.94 11.81 21.71
C ASP A 217 12.50 10.39 21.49
N GLY A 218 12.97 10.07 20.27
CA GLY A 218 13.49 8.75 19.91
C GLY A 218 12.43 7.64 19.95
N VAL A 219 11.15 7.98 19.73
CA VAL A 219 10.04 7.01 19.75
C VAL A 219 10.09 6.14 18.51
N VAL A 220 10.08 4.82 18.70
CA VAL A 220 10.09 3.84 17.61
C VAL A 220 8.72 3.19 17.49
N LEU A 221 8.11 3.34 16.32
CA LEU A 221 6.79 2.80 15.99
C LEU A 221 6.94 1.66 14.98
N ASP A 222 6.22 0.55 15.21
CA ASP A 222 6.21 -0.63 14.35
C ASP A 222 4.79 -0.94 13.89
N LEU A 223 4.60 -1.11 12.58
CA LEU A 223 3.29 -1.29 11.96
C LEU A 223 3.10 -2.73 11.46
N VAL A 224 1.98 -3.32 11.84
CA VAL A 224 1.40 -4.52 11.23
C VAL A 224 0.11 -4.12 10.50
N PRO A 225 0.09 -4.06 9.15
CA PRO A 225 -1.10 -3.69 8.38
C PRO A 225 -2.05 -4.89 8.14
N PRO A 226 -3.36 -4.69 7.94
CA PRO A 226 -4.28 -5.76 7.54
C PRO A 226 -3.92 -6.34 6.17
N LEU A 227 -4.45 -7.52 5.87
CA LEU A 227 -4.39 -8.07 4.51
C LEU A 227 -5.23 -7.22 3.56
N THR A 228 -4.93 -7.29 2.27
CA THR A 228 -5.74 -6.66 1.21
C THR A 228 -6.41 -7.73 0.36
N LYS A 229 -7.71 -7.57 0.08
CA LYS A 229 -8.47 -8.43 -0.83
C LYS A 229 -8.87 -7.62 -2.06
N VAL A 230 -8.50 -8.10 -3.24
CA VAL A 230 -9.02 -7.57 -4.52
C VAL A 230 -10.08 -8.53 -5.03
N SER A 231 -11.30 -8.04 -5.11
CA SER A 231 -12.48 -8.80 -5.54
C SER A 231 -12.85 -8.47 -6.98
N ASN A 232 -13.56 -9.38 -7.65
CA ASN A 232 -14.03 -9.22 -9.03
C ASN A 232 -12.88 -8.91 -10.03
N LEU A 233 -11.82 -9.71 -9.99
CA LEU A 233 -10.64 -9.52 -10.87
C LEU A 233 -10.98 -9.72 -12.35
N ILE A 234 -11.83 -10.69 -12.64
CA ILE A 234 -12.11 -11.18 -14.00
C ILE A 234 -13.58 -10.93 -14.34
N PHE A 235 -14.48 -11.27 -13.42
CA PHE A 235 -15.93 -11.06 -13.54
C PHE A 235 -16.38 -10.00 -12.55
N GLY A 236 -17.03 -8.94 -13.05
CA GLY A 236 -17.51 -7.83 -12.24
C GLY A 236 -16.61 -6.61 -12.23
N ARG A 237 -17.12 -5.49 -11.68
CA ARG A 237 -16.29 -4.32 -11.38
C ARG A 237 -15.31 -4.68 -10.28
N THR A 238 -14.02 -4.57 -10.57
CA THR A 238 -12.96 -4.81 -9.59
C THR A 238 -13.07 -3.79 -8.46
N TRP A 239 -12.94 -4.26 -7.24
CA TRP A 239 -12.89 -3.42 -6.05
C TRP A 239 -11.92 -4.00 -5.03
N ILE A 240 -11.44 -3.15 -4.13
CA ILE A 240 -10.43 -3.50 -3.13
C ILE A 240 -11.01 -3.24 -1.74
N ASP A 241 -10.66 -4.14 -0.84
CA ASP A 241 -10.92 -4.02 0.60
C ASP A 241 -9.67 -4.42 1.38
N SER A 242 -9.58 -4.02 2.64
CA SER A 242 -8.47 -4.42 3.52
C SER A 242 -8.97 -4.80 4.92
N PRO A 243 -9.77 -5.87 5.04
CA PRO A 243 -10.44 -6.19 6.29
C PRO A 243 -9.46 -6.70 7.35
N GLY A 244 -9.80 -6.43 8.61
CA GLY A 244 -9.05 -6.89 9.78
C GLY A 244 -8.30 -5.78 10.48
N GLU A 245 -7.34 -6.16 11.33
CA GLU A 245 -6.67 -5.24 12.23
C GLU A 245 -5.42 -4.63 11.59
N MET A 246 -5.29 -3.30 11.75
CA MET A 246 -4.02 -2.60 11.68
C MET A 246 -3.54 -2.35 13.11
N VAL A 247 -2.32 -2.77 13.42
CA VAL A 247 -1.71 -2.57 14.74
C VAL A 247 -0.47 -1.69 14.59
N LEU A 248 -0.44 -0.59 15.31
CA LEU A 248 0.73 0.30 15.43
C LEU A 248 1.23 0.25 16.86
N THR A 249 2.44 -0.25 17.08
CA THR A 249 3.01 -0.40 18.43
C THR A 249 4.11 0.61 18.66
N ASN A 250 4.05 1.34 19.78
CA ASN A 250 5.18 2.08 20.31
C ASN A 250 6.12 1.10 21.02
N MET A 251 7.24 0.78 20.37
CA MET A 251 8.23 -0.17 20.87
C MET A 251 8.99 0.34 22.09
N THR A 252 8.92 1.64 22.38
CA THR A 252 9.59 2.27 23.52
C THR A 252 8.74 2.17 24.80
N THR A 253 7.41 2.31 24.70
CA THR A 253 6.52 2.36 25.87
C THR A 253 5.60 1.14 26.00
N GLY A 254 5.30 0.45 24.90
CA GLY A 254 4.29 -0.62 24.83
C GLY A 254 2.87 -0.11 24.52
N ASP A 255 2.66 1.20 24.45
CA ASP A 255 1.38 1.78 23.99
C ASP A 255 1.11 1.36 22.54
N LYS A 256 -0.16 1.17 22.17
CA LYS A 256 -0.51 0.66 20.84
C LYS A 256 -1.79 1.27 20.31
N VAL A 257 -1.91 1.36 18.99
CA VAL A 257 -3.16 1.61 18.29
C VAL A 257 -3.61 0.32 17.64
N VAL A 258 -4.87 -0.05 17.84
CA VAL A 258 -5.51 -1.17 17.14
C VAL A 258 -6.73 -0.62 16.42
N LEU A 259 -6.72 -0.68 15.09
CA LEU A 259 -7.80 -0.19 14.23
C LEU A 259 -8.33 -1.34 13.39
N TYR A 260 -9.65 -1.56 13.45
CA TYR A 260 -10.31 -2.61 12.72
C TYR A 260 -10.98 -2.05 11.46
N PHE A 261 -10.52 -2.53 10.30
CA PHE A 261 -11.09 -2.22 9.01
C PHE A 261 -12.29 -3.13 8.78
N GLN A 262 -13.47 -2.53 8.72
CA GLN A 262 -14.71 -3.26 8.55
C GLN A 262 -14.76 -3.89 7.15
N PRO A 263 -15.04 -5.20 7.03
CA PRO A 263 -15.23 -5.82 5.74
C PRO A 263 -16.49 -5.26 5.07
N CYS A 264 -16.48 -5.17 3.74
CA CYS A 264 -17.68 -4.87 2.98
C CYS A 264 -18.77 -5.94 3.21
N GLY A 265 -19.80 -5.57 3.98
CA GLY A 265 -20.93 -6.41 4.34
C GLY A 265 -22.07 -6.36 3.31
N TRP A 266 -23.24 -6.87 3.72
CA TRP A 266 -24.44 -6.86 2.89
C TRP A 266 -24.80 -5.43 2.46
N PHE A 267 -25.16 -5.30 1.19
CA PHE A 267 -25.51 -4.02 0.59
C PHE A 267 -24.44 -2.91 0.75
N GLY A 268 -23.16 -3.28 0.86
CA GLY A 268 -22.06 -2.32 1.02
C GLY A 268 -21.91 -1.76 2.43
N THR A 269 -22.67 -2.27 3.41
CA THR A 269 -22.57 -1.86 4.83
C THR A 269 -21.15 -2.08 5.35
N GLY A 270 -20.62 -1.12 6.12
CA GLY A 270 -19.27 -1.22 6.68
C GLY A 270 -18.15 -0.91 5.68
N ARG A 271 -18.44 -0.80 4.38
CA ARG A 271 -17.40 -0.52 3.39
C ARG A 271 -16.75 0.83 3.69
N TYR A 272 -15.44 0.79 3.80
CA TYR A 272 -14.56 1.91 4.15
C TYR A 272 -14.47 2.26 5.63
N GLU A 273 -15.32 1.72 6.48
CA GLU A 273 -15.35 2.06 7.91
C GLU A 273 -14.13 1.49 8.63
N VAL A 274 -13.55 2.31 9.52
CA VAL A 274 -12.44 1.94 10.40
C VAL A 274 -12.74 2.47 11.78
N ASP A 275 -12.65 1.60 12.77
CA ASP A 275 -12.86 1.96 14.18
C ASP A 275 -11.85 1.23 15.05
N GLY A 276 -11.46 1.87 16.15
CA GLY A 276 -10.60 1.25 17.14
C GLY A 276 -10.05 2.26 18.11
N TYR A 277 -8.96 1.91 18.79
CA TYR A 277 -8.52 2.68 19.96
C TYR A 277 -7.02 2.79 20.03
N VAL A 278 -6.58 3.87 20.67
CA VAL A 278 -5.27 3.98 21.29
C VAL A 278 -5.35 3.41 22.69
N TYR A 279 -4.48 2.46 22.98
CA TYR A 279 -4.30 1.80 24.27
C TYR A 279 -2.96 2.20 24.88
N ASN A 280 -2.93 2.29 26.21
CA ASN A 280 -1.66 2.31 26.92
C ASN A 280 -1.05 0.89 27.02
N ALA A 281 0.15 0.79 27.58
CA ALA A 281 0.84 -0.48 27.83
C ALA A 281 0.06 -1.48 28.73
N ASP A 282 -0.86 -1.00 29.57
CA ASP A 282 -1.73 -1.82 30.42
C ASP A 282 -3.01 -2.30 29.70
N GLU A 283 -3.11 -2.08 28.38
CA GLU A 283 -4.26 -2.40 27.53
C GLU A 283 -5.55 -1.64 27.88
N GLU A 284 -5.43 -0.48 28.53
CA GLU A 284 -6.55 0.39 28.82
C GLU A 284 -6.79 1.35 27.65
N PRO A 285 -8.03 1.46 27.13
CA PRO A 285 -8.33 2.39 26.06
C PRO A 285 -8.24 3.84 26.55
N LYS A 286 -7.68 4.72 25.73
CA LYS A 286 -7.49 6.15 26.02
C LYS A 286 -8.18 7.06 25.02
N ILE A 287 -8.14 6.68 23.74
CA ILE A 287 -8.69 7.48 22.65
C ILE A 287 -9.39 6.54 21.67
N LEU A 288 -10.67 6.80 21.39
CA LEU A 288 -11.41 6.22 20.27
C LEU A 288 -10.94 6.88 18.97
N MET A 289 -10.69 6.10 17.94
CA MET A 289 -10.48 6.54 16.57
C MET A 289 -11.54 5.92 15.67
N THR A 290 -12.17 6.71 14.81
CA THR A 290 -13.27 6.28 13.94
C THR A 290 -13.29 7.09 12.65
N GLY A 291 -13.72 6.49 11.56
CA GLY A 291 -13.94 7.21 10.31
C GLY A 291 -14.02 6.28 9.12
N LYS A 292 -13.68 6.85 7.96
CA LYS A 292 -13.58 6.11 6.71
C LYS A 292 -12.24 6.34 6.05
N TRP A 293 -11.52 5.27 5.75
CA TRP A 293 -10.18 5.33 5.18
C TRP A 293 -10.13 5.97 3.78
N ASN A 294 -11.29 6.21 3.16
CA ASN A 294 -11.41 6.90 1.89
C ASN A 294 -11.96 8.33 1.96
N GLU A 295 -12.26 8.84 3.14
CA GLU A 295 -12.82 10.18 3.33
C GLU A 295 -12.07 10.95 4.40
N ALA A 296 -12.13 10.50 5.65
CA ALA A 296 -11.55 11.18 6.81
C ALA A 296 -11.50 10.26 8.04
N MET A 297 -10.59 10.57 8.97
CA MET A 297 -10.49 9.95 10.28
C MET A 297 -10.68 11.00 11.37
N SER A 298 -11.32 10.58 12.46
CA SER A 298 -11.57 11.39 13.66
C SER A 298 -11.18 10.63 14.92
N TYR A 299 -11.07 11.35 16.03
CA TYR A 299 -10.76 10.80 17.33
C TYR A 299 -11.55 11.47 18.46
N GLN A 300 -11.69 10.77 19.58
CA GLN A 300 -12.34 11.29 20.79
C GLN A 300 -11.77 10.60 22.03
N LEU A 301 -11.58 11.34 23.13
CA LEU A 301 -11.14 10.74 24.40
C LEU A 301 -12.21 9.77 24.92
N CYS A 302 -11.78 8.61 25.41
CA CYS A 302 -12.68 7.61 25.99
C CYS A 302 -12.36 7.31 27.46
N ASP A 303 -13.34 6.78 28.18
CA ASP A 303 -13.14 6.22 29.52
C ASP A 303 -12.53 4.81 29.46
N LEU A 304 -12.43 4.14 30.62
CA LEU A 304 -11.84 2.80 30.74
C LEU A 304 -12.67 1.71 30.04
N GLU A 305 -13.94 1.98 29.74
CA GLU A 305 -14.84 1.08 29.04
C GLU A 305 -14.81 1.31 27.52
N GLY A 306 -14.07 2.32 27.07
CA GLY A 306 -13.98 2.72 25.66
C GLY A 306 -15.11 3.66 25.24
N GLU A 307 -15.96 4.12 26.15
CA GLU A 307 -17.05 5.02 25.81
C GLU A 307 -16.54 6.47 25.71
N PRO A 308 -17.04 7.27 24.74
CA PRO A 308 -16.70 8.67 24.63
C PRO A 308 -16.93 9.45 25.94
N ARG A 309 -15.90 10.16 26.41
CA ARG A 309 -16.00 10.90 27.67
C ARG A 309 -17.03 12.03 27.56
N ALA A 310 -17.88 12.14 28.57
CA ALA A 310 -18.84 13.24 28.67
C ALA A 310 -18.14 14.61 28.59
N GLY A 311 -18.66 15.50 27.74
CA GLY A 311 -18.11 16.84 27.53
C GLY A 311 -16.95 16.92 26.52
N THR A 312 -16.60 15.80 25.88
CA THR A 312 -15.69 15.80 24.73
C THR A 312 -16.47 15.69 23.42
N GLU A 313 -15.89 16.16 22.34
CA GLU A 313 -16.46 16.08 21.00
C GLU A 313 -15.55 15.29 20.08
N LEU A 314 -16.13 14.70 19.04
CA LEU A 314 -15.38 14.02 17.99
C LEU A 314 -14.61 15.08 17.17
N GLN A 315 -13.29 14.90 17.05
CA GLN A 315 -12.40 15.82 16.35
C GLN A 315 -11.77 15.15 15.14
N GLU A 316 -11.75 15.84 14.00
CA GLU A 316 -11.08 15.36 12.79
C GLU A 316 -9.55 15.46 12.96
N VAL A 317 -8.85 14.38 12.58
CA VAL A 317 -7.37 14.36 12.56
C VAL A 317 -6.83 14.36 11.13
N TRP A 318 -7.55 13.73 10.20
CA TRP A 318 -7.11 13.60 8.82
C TRP A 318 -8.30 13.55 7.87
N ARG A 319 -8.10 14.08 6.66
CA ARG A 319 -9.04 14.05 5.55
C ARG A 319 -8.29 13.87 4.24
N VAL A 320 -8.89 13.08 3.34
CA VAL A 320 -8.40 12.92 1.97
C VAL A 320 -8.34 14.27 1.27
N ALA A 321 -7.18 14.60 0.71
CA ALA A 321 -6.95 15.79 -0.08
C ALA A 321 -7.82 15.79 -1.35
N GLU A 322 -8.11 16.99 -1.88
CA GLU A 322 -8.81 17.11 -3.15
C GLU A 322 -8.02 16.39 -4.26
N ALA A 323 -8.72 15.64 -5.11
CA ALA A 323 -8.14 14.95 -6.25
C ALA A 323 -8.75 15.44 -7.58
N PRO A 324 -8.01 15.39 -8.69
CA PRO A 324 -8.53 15.69 -10.02
C PRO A 324 -9.83 14.92 -10.32
N LYS A 325 -10.85 15.64 -10.79
CA LYS A 325 -12.13 15.03 -11.22
C LYS A 325 -11.93 14.23 -12.50
N ASN A 326 -12.51 13.03 -12.55
CA ASN A 326 -12.48 12.12 -13.71
C ASN A 326 -11.07 11.67 -14.13
N ASP A 327 -10.11 11.63 -13.21
CA ASP A 327 -8.81 11.03 -13.49
C ASP A 327 -8.97 9.54 -13.82
N LYS A 328 -8.37 9.09 -14.92
CA LYS A 328 -8.48 7.70 -15.41
C LYS A 328 -8.01 6.67 -14.39
N TYR A 329 -6.96 7.00 -13.65
CA TYR A 329 -6.33 6.11 -12.68
C TYR A 329 -6.69 6.49 -11.24
N GLN A 330 -7.53 7.51 -11.04
CA GLN A 330 -7.89 8.07 -9.74
C GLN A 330 -6.66 8.59 -8.97
N TYR A 331 -5.74 9.24 -9.68
CA TYR A 331 -4.55 9.83 -9.08
C TYR A 331 -4.88 11.10 -8.33
N THR A 332 -4.29 11.27 -7.13
CA THR A 332 -4.25 12.56 -6.42
C THR A 332 -3.33 13.53 -7.18
N TYR A 333 -3.39 14.82 -6.84
CA TYR A 333 -2.39 15.77 -7.35
C TYR A 333 -0.96 15.37 -6.95
N PHE A 334 -0.80 14.74 -5.78
CA PHE A 334 0.48 14.20 -5.34
C PHE A 334 0.95 13.03 -6.21
N ALA A 335 0.06 12.07 -6.54
CA ALA A 335 0.38 10.98 -7.45
C ALA A 335 0.81 11.48 -8.85
N HIS A 336 0.18 12.53 -9.37
CA HIS A 336 0.62 13.19 -10.62
C HIS A 336 1.99 13.87 -10.47
N LYS A 337 2.21 14.60 -9.37
CA LYS A 337 3.51 15.20 -9.03
C LYS A 337 4.61 14.14 -8.94
N MET A 338 4.32 12.96 -8.40
CA MET A 338 5.31 11.89 -8.25
C MET A 338 5.81 11.36 -9.60
N ASN A 339 4.95 11.30 -10.60
CA ASN A 339 5.27 10.79 -11.94
C ASN A 339 5.85 11.85 -12.89
N SER A 340 5.61 13.13 -12.64
CA SER A 340 6.08 14.18 -13.53
C SER A 340 7.61 14.34 -13.50
N PHE A 341 8.17 14.60 -14.68
CA PHE A 341 9.58 14.98 -14.85
C PHE A 341 9.86 16.41 -14.39
N ASP A 342 8.86 17.29 -14.40
CA ASP A 342 9.00 18.69 -13.96
C ASP A 342 9.29 18.80 -12.45
N THR A 343 8.92 17.75 -11.72
CA THR A 343 9.05 17.61 -10.27
C THR A 343 10.04 16.50 -9.92
N ALA A 344 10.78 15.97 -10.90
CA ALA A 344 11.86 15.03 -10.64
C ALA A 344 13.03 15.74 -9.95
N PRO A 345 13.76 15.06 -9.06
CA PRO A 345 15.00 15.59 -8.52
C PRO A 345 16.02 15.91 -9.62
N LYS A 346 16.87 16.92 -9.38
CA LYS A 346 18.01 17.21 -10.26
C LYS A 346 18.98 16.03 -10.26
N LYS A 347 19.60 15.75 -11.41
CA LYS A 347 20.51 14.61 -11.63
C LYS A 347 19.84 13.27 -11.26
N LEU A 348 18.68 13.03 -11.87
CA LEU A 348 17.86 11.84 -11.67
C LEU A 348 18.69 10.57 -11.86
N LEU A 349 18.51 9.59 -10.98
CA LEU A 349 19.16 8.29 -11.12
C LEU A 349 18.75 7.61 -12.44
N PRO A 350 19.70 7.00 -13.20
CA PRO A 350 19.37 6.19 -14.37
C PRO A 350 18.41 5.02 -14.08
N SER A 351 18.39 4.56 -12.83
CA SER A 351 17.50 3.51 -12.33
C SER A 351 16.11 4.02 -11.91
N ASP A 352 15.83 5.33 -11.98
CA ASP A 352 14.57 5.90 -11.52
C ASP A 352 13.36 5.45 -12.37
N SER A 353 12.29 5.03 -11.70
CA SER A 353 11.06 4.53 -12.33
C SER A 353 10.40 5.52 -13.31
N ARG A 354 10.64 6.83 -13.20
CA ARG A 354 10.10 7.80 -14.18
C ARG A 354 10.64 7.52 -15.59
N LEU A 355 11.89 7.08 -15.70
CA LEU A 355 12.56 6.75 -16.97
C LEU A 355 12.07 5.42 -17.57
N ARG A 356 11.34 4.60 -16.80
CA ARG A 356 10.95 3.26 -17.20
C ARG A 356 9.99 3.29 -18.41
N PRO A 357 10.37 2.70 -19.58
CA PRO A 357 9.70 2.98 -20.86
C PRO A 357 8.30 2.35 -21.02
N ASP A 358 8.05 1.16 -20.45
CA ASP A 358 6.73 0.52 -20.47
C ASP A 358 5.70 1.29 -19.62
N ARG A 359 6.13 1.76 -18.44
CA ARG A 359 5.36 2.64 -17.57
C ARG A 359 5.05 3.97 -18.24
N TYR A 360 6.07 4.64 -18.82
CA TYR A 360 5.89 5.92 -19.48
C TYR A 360 4.99 5.83 -20.73
N ALA A 361 5.12 4.76 -21.52
CA ALA A 361 4.22 4.52 -22.64
C ALA A 361 2.76 4.36 -22.19
N LEU A 362 2.52 3.69 -21.06
CA LEU A 362 1.17 3.56 -20.49
C LEU A 362 0.60 4.90 -20.05
N GLU A 363 1.42 5.74 -19.42
CA GLU A 363 1.03 7.10 -19.01
C GLU A 363 0.59 7.95 -20.21
N LYS A 364 1.26 7.79 -21.36
CA LYS A 364 0.87 8.45 -22.63
C LYS A 364 -0.31 7.78 -23.34
N GLY A 365 -0.86 6.71 -22.79
CA GLY A 365 -2.01 5.99 -23.36
C GLY A 365 -1.64 5.01 -24.48
N ASP A 366 -0.35 4.76 -24.73
CA ASP A 366 0.12 3.83 -25.77
C ASP A 366 0.25 2.41 -25.21
N LEU A 367 -0.89 1.69 -25.18
CA LEU A 367 -0.97 0.31 -24.70
C LEU A 367 -0.09 -0.65 -25.50
N SER A 368 0.05 -0.43 -26.81
CA SER A 368 0.81 -1.33 -27.69
C SER A 368 2.31 -1.21 -27.38
N LYS A 369 2.84 0.02 -27.35
CA LYS A 369 4.22 0.28 -26.98
C LYS A 369 4.52 -0.16 -25.55
N SER A 370 3.61 0.09 -24.61
CA SER A 370 3.77 -0.37 -23.22
C SER A 370 3.90 -1.89 -23.15
N GLY A 371 3.06 -2.65 -23.88
CA GLY A 371 3.16 -4.11 -23.93
C GLY A 371 4.46 -4.63 -24.54
N ALA A 372 4.93 -3.99 -25.62
CA ALA A 372 6.19 -4.33 -26.27
C ALA A 372 7.40 -4.06 -25.36
N GLU A 373 7.47 -2.87 -24.76
CA GLU A 373 8.55 -2.48 -23.84
C GLU A 373 8.55 -3.33 -22.56
N LYS A 374 7.37 -3.68 -22.03
CA LYS A 374 7.24 -4.57 -20.86
C LYS A 374 7.87 -5.93 -21.17
N SER A 375 7.55 -6.49 -22.34
CA SER A 375 8.11 -7.77 -22.78
C SER A 375 9.63 -7.68 -22.99
N ARG A 376 10.12 -6.59 -23.58
CA ARG A 376 11.55 -6.31 -23.78
C ARG A 376 12.30 -6.22 -22.45
N LEU A 377 11.79 -5.47 -21.48
CA LEU A 377 12.41 -5.30 -20.16
C LEU A 377 12.42 -6.60 -19.36
N GLU A 378 11.32 -7.36 -19.38
CA GLU A 378 11.27 -8.67 -18.73
C GLU A 378 12.32 -9.63 -19.30
N GLU A 379 12.49 -9.66 -20.63
CA GLU A 379 13.52 -10.51 -21.24
C GLU A 379 14.94 -10.00 -20.96
N ARG A 380 15.16 -8.67 -20.96
CA ARG A 380 16.44 -8.06 -20.56
C ARG A 380 16.81 -8.45 -19.13
N GLN A 381 15.85 -8.46 -18.20
CA GLN A 381 16.07 -8.92 -16.83
C GLN A 381 16.35 -10.42 -16.74
N ARG A 382 15.65 -11.27 -17.51
CA ARG A 382 15.96 -12.71 -17.57
C ARG A 382 17.37 -12.95 -18.11
N ALA A 383 17.79 -12.17 -19.11
CA ALA A 383 19.13 -12.27 -19.69
C ALA A 383 20.23 -11.80 -18.72
N GLU A 384 20.02 -10.67 -18.03
CA GLU A 384 20.93 -10.20 -16.97
C GLU A 384 21.10 -11.26 -15.88
N LYS A 385 19.99 -11.82 -15.37
CA LYS A 385 20.04 -12.87 -14.35
C LYS A 385 20.87 -14.07 -14.79
N ARG A 386 20.66 -14.57 -16.02
CA ARG A 386 21.44 -15.69 -16.58
C ARG A 386 22.93 -15.36 -16.66
N LEU A 387 23.28 -14.13 -17.07
CA LEU A 387 24.67 -13.69 -17.17
C LEU A 387 25.33 -13.61 -15.78
N ARG A 388 24.63 -13.01 -14.81
CA ARG A 388 25.10 -12.88 -13.43
C ARG A 388 25.31 -14.23 -12.76
N GLU A 389 24.35 -15.15 -12.90
CA GLU A 389 24.45 -16.53 -12.40
C GLU A 389 25.60 -17.30 -13.06
N ALA A 390 25.80 -17.15 -14.38
CA ALA A 390 26.89 -17.81 -15.09
C ALA A 390 28.28 -17.32 -14.65
N LYS A 391 28.39 -16.08 -14.14
CA LYS A 391 29.62 -15.53 -13.57
C LYS A 391 29.80 -15.83 -12.08
N GLY A 392 28.80 -16.44 -11.42
CA GLY A 392 28.81 -16.64 -9.97
C GLY A 392 28.69 -15.33 -9.17
N GLU A 393 28.18 -14.27 -9.80
CA GLU A 393 28.00 -12.95 -9.20
C GLU A 393 26.64 -12.90 -8.45
N GLN A 394 26.58 -12.14 -7.35
CA GLN A 394 25.34 -11.83 -6.65
C GLN A 394 24.97 -10.37 -6.91
N PHE A 395 23.66 -10.07 -6.94
CA PHE A 395 23.23 -8.68 -7.04
C PHE A 395 23.32 -8.06 -5.65
N THR A 396 23.93 -6.89 -5.57
CA THR A 396 24.03 -6.11 -4.33
C THR A 396 23.26 -4.81 -4.55
N PRO A 397 22.20 -4.56 -3.78
CA PRO A 397 21.49 -3.28 -3.88
C PRO A 397 22.43 -2.11 -3.54
N LYS A 398 22.19 -0.96 -4.16
CA LYS A 398 23.10 0.18 -4.04
C LYS A 398 22.86 0.97 -2.76
N TRP A 399 21.60 1.15 -2.38
CA TRP A 399 21.18 2.08 -1.32
C TRP A 399 20.79 1.36 -0.03
N PHE A 400 20.67 0.03 -0.07
CA PHE A 400 20.28 -0.79 1.06
C PHE A 400 21.19 -2.00 1.21
N ASP A 401 21.62 -2.28 2.43
CA ASP A 401 22.44 -3.44 2.74
C ASP A 401 21.54 -4.57 3.27
N GLN A 402 21.72 -5.79 2.74
CA GLN A 402 21.06 -6.97 3.29
C GLN A 402 21.59 -7.25 4.70
N THR A 403 20.69 -7.48 5.63
CA THR A 403 21.04 -7.81 7.02
C THR A 403 20.97 -9.32 7.26
N ASN A 404 21.55 -9.79 8.37
CA ASN A 404 21.34 -11.15 8.86
C ASN A 404 20.06 -11.28 9.72
N GLU A 405 19.27 -10.22 9.83
CA GLU A 405 18.08 -10.18 10.66
C GLU A 405 16.88 -10.76 9.89
N VAL A 406 16.15 -11.62 10.59
CA VAL A 406 14.88 -12.17 10.11
C VAL A 406 13.77 -11.66 11.02
N HIS A 407 12.82 -10.95 10.42
CA HIS A 407 11.67 -10.41 11.12
C HIS A 407 10.47 -11.34 10.94
N PRO A 408 9.90 -11.88 12.03
CA PRO A 408 8.68 -12.67 11.97
C PRO A 408 7.47 -11.76 11.74
N THR A 409 6.64 -12.09 10.76
CA THR A 409 5.34 -11.45 10.53
C THR A 409 4.21 -12.46 10.78
N PRO A 410 2.95 -12.01 10.92
CA PRO A 410 1.80 -12.92 11.00
C PRO A 410 1.68 -13.88 9.80
N TRP A 411 2.34 -13.57 8.66
CA TRP A 411 2.24 -14.33 7.42
C TRP A 411 3.53 -15.05 7.01
N GLY A 412 4.56 -15.00 7.86
CA GLY A 412 5.84 -15.69 7.68
C GLY A 412 7.06 -14.79 7.91
N ASP A 413 8.23 -15.33 7.59
CA ASP A 413 9.51 -14.66 7.85
C ASP A 413 9.95 -13.73 6.72
N LEU A 414 10.59 -12.62 7.10
CA LEU A 414 11.11 -11.60 6.21
C LEU A 414 12.60 -11.31 6.49
N GLU A 415 13.42 -11.42 5.45
CA GLU A 415 14.80 -10.90 5.46
C GLU A 415 14.78 -9.38 5.37
N LEU A 416 15.52 -8.71 6.25
CA LEU A 416 15.53 -7.25 6.32
C LEU A 416 16.66 -6.62 5.52
N TYR A 417 16.36 -5.44 4.96
CA TYR A 417 17.32 -4.56 4.30
C TYR A 417 17.37 -3.24 5.07
N HIS A 418 18.58 -2.75 5.32
CA HIS A 418 18.82 -1.51 6.06
C HIS A 418 19.36 -0.42 5.13
N TYR A 419 18.83 0.79 5.27
CA TYR A 419 19.32 1.93 4.52
C TYR A 419 20.78 2.26 4.87
N ASN A 420 21.66 2.35 3.88
CA ASN A 420 23.11 2.46 4.13
C ASN A 420 23.65 3.91 4.13
N GLY A 421 22.79 4.92 4.03
CA GLY A 421 23.17 6.34 4.07
C GLY A 421 23.79 6.89 2.78
N LYS A 422 24.21 6.04 1.84
CA LYS A 422 24.91 6.47 0.61
C LYS A 422 24.07 7.37 -0.28
N TYR A 423 22.75 7.23 -0.27
CA TYR A 423 21.87 8.11 -1.05
C TYR A 423 21.82 9.52 -0.45
N THR A 424 21.85 9.65 0.87
CA THR A 424 21.91 10.96 1.56
C THR A 424 23.24 11.65 1.24
N GLU A 425 24.35 10.91 1.26
CA GLU A 425 25.67 11.41 0.83
C GLU A 425 25.66 11.84 -0.65
N HIS A 426 25.07 11.03 -1.52
CA HIS A 426 24.91 11.33 -2.95
C HIS A 426 24.11 12.63 -3.17
N ARG A 427 22.98 12.81 -2.46
CA ARG A 427 22.17 14.03 -2.55
C ARG A 427 22.92 15.25 -2.01
N ALA A 428 23.63 15.13 -0.89
CA ALA A 428 24.44 16.22 -0.35
C ALA A 428 25.56 16.65 -1.32
N ALA A 429 26.19 15.70 -2.03
CA ALA A 429 27.18 15.99 -3.05
C ALA A 429 26.57 16.74 -4.26
N ILE A 430 25.35 16.38 -4.68
CA ILE A 430 24.63 17.11 -5.74
C ILE A 430 24.31 18.55 -5.30
N ASP A 431 23.79 18.71 -4.10
CA ASP A 431 23.33 20.01 -3.60
C ASP A 431 24.51 20.97 -3.34
N THR A 432 25.71 20.44 -3.07
CA THR A 432 26.96 21.22 -2.92
C THR A 432 27.71 21.45 -4.23
N SER A 433 27.42 20.68 -5.28
CA SER A 433 28.04 20.89 -6.60
C SER A 433 27.56 22.21 -7.22
N SER A 434 28.47 23.15 -7.42
CA SER A 434 28.22 24.48 -7.98
C SER A 434 28.02 24.50 -9.50
N GLU A 435 27.60 23.37 -10.09
CA GLU A 435 27.21 23.32 -11.51
C GLU A 435 26.00 24.22 -11.73
N THR A 436 26.20 25.25 -12.53
CA THR A 436 25.17 26.20 -12.95
C THR A 436 24.01 25.46 -13.61
N VAL A 437 22.79 25.94 -13.37
CA VAL A 437 21.48 25.43 -13.81
C VAL A 437 21.35 25.15 -15.33
N GLU A 438 22.38 25.40 -16.13
CA GLU A 438 22.39 25.33 -17.59
C GLU A 438 22.81 23.97 -18.19
N GLU A 439 23.41 23.06 -17.44
CA GLU A 439 23.52 21.65 -17.88
C GLU A 439 22.28 20.87 -17.39
N VAL A 440 21.09 21.31 -17.81
CA VAL A 440 19.92 20.44 -17.80
C VAL A 440 20.23 19.34 -18.81
N THR A 441 20.79 18.23 -18.33
CA THR A 441 20.75 16.98 -19.06
C THR A 441 19.29 16.79 -19.42
N ASP A 442 18.95 16.77 -20.71
CA ASP A 442 17.58 16.53 -21.14
C ASP A 442 17.14 15.22 -20.48
N ILE A 443 16.30 15.29 -19.45
CA ILE A 443 15.91 14.12 -18.66
C ILE A 443 15.21 13.11 -19.57
N GLN A 444 14.64 13.56 -20.70
CA GLN A 444 14.03 12.71 -21.72
C GLN A 444 15.07 11.94 -22.56
N SER A 445 16.34 12.35 -22.53
CA SER A 445 17.46 11.66 -23.20
C SER A 445 18.13 10.59 -22.34
N LEU A 446 17.85 10.54 -21.03
CA LEU A 446 18.39 9.54 -20.13
C LEU A 446 17.77 8.16 -20.42
N GLU A 447 18.63 7.15 -20.61
CA GLU A 447 18.18 5.77 -20.77
C GLU A 447 17.99 5.10 -19.41
N PHE A 448 16.86 4.43 -19.22
CA PHE A 448 16.58 3.64 -18.03
C PHE A 448 17.58 2.47 -17.89
N ASN A 449 18.37 2.52 -16.81
CA ASN A 449 19.30 1.47 -16.43
C ASN A 449 19.17 1.12 -14.94
N PRO A 450 18.46 0.02 -14.60
CA PRO A 450 18.29 -0.41 -13.21
C PRO A 450 19.49 -1.16 -12.63
N TRP A 451 20.41 -1.67 -13.45
CA TRP A 451 21.58 -2.41 -12.97
C TRP A 451 22.78 -1.47 -12.88
N GLN A 452 23.05 -0.98 -11.67
CA GLN A 452 24.18 -0.11 -11.38
C GLN A 452 25.22 -0.86 -10.53
N TYR A 453 26.02 -1.72 -11.15
CA TYR A 453 27.03 -2.48 -10.41
C TYR A 453 28.16 -1.57 -9.90
N PRO A 454 28.80 -1.88 -8.76
CA PRO A 454 29.85 -1.03 -8.16
C PRO A 454 31.03 -0.67 -9.06
N ASN A 455 31.25 -1.42 -10.15
CA ASN A 455 32.34 -1.24 -11.11
C ASN A 455 31.92 -0.56 -12.42
N GLU A 456 30.65 -0.20 -12.59
CA GLU A 456 30.19 0.59 -13.72
C GLU A 456 30.22 2.06 -13.32
N SER A 457 31.09 2.85 -13.96
CA SER A 457 31.07 4.31 -13.80
C SER A 457 29.72 4.85 -14.28
N PRO A 458 29.17 5.88 -13.61
CA PRO A 458 27.86 6.44 -13.94
C PRO A 458 27.73 6.90 -15.39
#